data_AF-A0A346S6R3-F1
#
_entry.id   AF-A0A346S6R3-F1
#
_cell.length_a   1.000
_cell.length_b   1.000
_cell.length_c   1.000
_cell.angle_alpha   90.00
_cell.angle_beta   90.00
_cell.angle_gamma   90.00
#
_symmetry.space_group_name_H-M   'P 1'
#
loop_
_entity.id
_entity.type
_entity.pdbx_description
1 polymer ?
#
loop_
_entity_poly.entity_id
_entity_poly.type
_entity_poly.pdbx_seq_one_letter_code
_entity_poly.pdbx_strand_id
1 'polypeptide(L)'
;MNALLFLTALVAGLPAANAAEPARVTVAEKSPFGAYLADSEGRSLYLFEADEAGKSTCYDACANAWPPYTTSGEPWAGKGVDADALGTLERRDGTMQVTYDGWPLYYFIKDKAPGDTRGQDINGFGAEWYLVTPCGQKVHAE
;
A
#
# COMPACT_ATOMS: atom_id res chain seq x y z
N MET A 1 56.13 12.00 -35.20
CA MET A 1 55.02 11.04 -35.19
C MET A 1 54.25 11.24 -33.90
N ASN A 2 53.02 11.76 -34.01
CA ASN A 2 52.19 12.22 -32.90
C ASN A 2 51.62 11.05 -32.10
N ALA A 3 51.71 11.11 -30.76
CA ALA A 3 50.92 10.28 -29.87
C ALA A 3 49.57 10.98 -29.64
N LEU A 4 48.48 10.44 -30.19
CA LEU A 4 47.12 10.83 -29.81
C LEU A 4 46.75 10.10 -28.51
N LEU A 5 46.58 10.87 -27.44
CA LEU A 5 45.96 10.43 -26.20
C LEU A 5 44.43 10.49 -26.37
N PHE A 6 43.77 9.33 -26.39
CA PHE A 6 42.32 9.25 -26.27
C PHE A 6 41.95 9.40 -24.78
N LEU A 7 41.38 10.55 -24.40
CA LEU A 7 40.66 10.68 -23.13
C LEU A 7 39.32 9.96 -23.27
N THR A 8 39.17 8.80 -22.63
CA THR A 8 37.86 8.21 -22.35
C THR A 8 37.25 8.93 -21.16
N ALA A 9 36.25 9.77 -21.40
CA ALA A 9 35.42 10.33 -20.35
C ALA A 9 34.51 9.23 -19.78
N LEU A 10 34.69 8.90 -18.50
CA LEU A 10 33.81 8.01 -17.76
C LEU A 10 32.53 8.78 -17.40
N VAL A 11 31.44 8.57 -18.16
CA VAL A 11 30.12 9.06 -17.78
C VAL A 11 29.62 8.16 -16.65
N ALA A 12 29.75 8.61 -15.41
CA ALA A 12 29.14 7.95 -14.27
C ALA A 12 27.60 8.09 -14.39
N GLY A 13 26.93 7.02 -14.82
CA GLY A 13 25.48 6.94 -14.78
C GLY A 13 25.02 6.99 -13.32
N LEU A 14 24.28 8.04 -12.95
CA LEU A 14 23.56 8.05 -11.68
C LEU A 14 22.57 6.87 -11.69
N PRO A 15 22.42 6.13 -10.57
CA PRO A 15 21.36 5.16 -10.47
C PRO A 15 20.04 5.92 -10.58
N ALA A 16 19.23 5.59 -11.59
CA ALA A 16 17.84 6.02 -11.61
C ALA A 16 17.20 5.42 -10.34
N ALA A 17 16.70 6.29 -9.45
CA ALA A 17 15.76 5.84 -8.44
C ALA A 17 14.61 5.20 -9.22
N ASN A 18 14.38 3.90 -9.03
CA ASN A 18 13.16 3.27 -9.52
C ASN A 18 12.00 4.03 -8.87
N ALA A 19 11.42 4.96 -9.61
CA ALA A 19 10.20 5.61 -9.18
C ALA A 19 9.20 4.47 -8.96
N ALA A 20 8.72 4.29 -7.73
CA ALA A 20 7.63 3.38 -7.48
C ALA A 20 6.51 3.73 -8.48
N GLU A 21 5.87 2.76 -9.12
CA GLU A 21 4.77 3.10 -10.01
C GLU A 21 3.59 3.65 -9.20
N PRO A 22 2.69 4.45 -9.80
CA PRO A 22 1.46 4.83 -9.14
C PRO A 22 0.73 3.58 -8.63
N ALA A 23 0.36 3.59 -7.36
CA ALA A 23 -0.36 2.47 -6.75
C ALA A 23 -1.67 2.19 -7.48
N ARG A 24 -2.12 0.93 -7.47
CA ARG A 24 -3.40 0.52 -8.04
C ARG A 24 -4.15 -0.34 -7.03
N VAL A 25 -5.34 0.10 -6.69
CA VAL A 25 -6.28 -0.66 -5.86
C VAL A 25 -7.22 -1.44 -6.78
N THR A 26 -7.51 -2.68 -6.42
CA THR A 26 -8.44 -3.59 -7.11
C THR A 26 -9.38 -4.23 -6.10
N VAL A 27 -10.36 -5.01 -6.59
CA VAL A 27 -11.24 -5.82 -5.75
C VAL A 27 -10.90 -7.30 -5.93
N ALA A 28 -10.74 -8.00 -4.81
CA ALA A 28 -10.67 -9.45 -4.73
C ALA A 28 -11.88 -9.98 -3.94
N GLU A 29 -12.15 -11.29 -4.06
CA GLU A 29 -13.24 -11.94 -3.34
C GLU A 29 -12.77 -13.23 -2.68
N LYS A 30 -13.24 -13.49 -1.45
CA LYS A 30 -12.92 -14.72 -0.71
C LYS A 30 -14.00 -15.02 0.32
N SER A 31 -14.49 -16.26 0.38
CA SER A 31 -15.33 -16.72 1.48
C SER A 31 -14.49 -16.93 2.76
N PRO A 32 -14.97 -16.53 3.95
CA PRO A 32 -16.28 -15.93 4.27
C PRO A 32 -16.34 -14.39 4.21
N PHE A 33 -15.29 -13.73 3.72
CA PHE A 33 -15.10 -12.27 3.79
C PHE A 33 -15.81 -11.47 2.70
N GLY A 34 -16.31 -12.14 1.65
CA GLY A 34 -16.89 -11.46 0.49
C GLY A 34 -15.83 -10.68 -0.30
N ALA A 35 -16.24 -9.51 -0.83
CA ALA A 35 -15.37 -8.64 -1.61
C ALA A 35 -14.53 -7.71 -0.71
N TYR A 36 -13.25 -7.56 -1.05
CA TYR A 36 -12.30 -6.72 -0.32
C TYR A 36 -11.27 -6.08 -1.25
N LEU A 37 -10.63 -5.00 -0.78
CA LEU A 37 -9.60 -4.28 -1.52
C LEU A 37 -8.28 -5.06 -1.54
N ALA A 38 -7.65 -5.06 -2.71
CA ALA A 38 -6.32 -5.62 -2.93
C ALA A 38 -5.48 -4.69 -3.80
N ASP A 39 -4.18 -4.94 -3.91
CA ASP A 39 -3.35 -4.27 -4.91
C ASP A 39 -3.44 -4.94 -6.30
N SER A 40 -2.64 -4.48 -7.26
CA SER A 40 -2.57 -5.06 -8.61
C SER A 40 -2.03 -6.50 -8.67
N GLU A 41 -1.35 -6.95 -7.61
CA GLU A 41 -0.82 -8.32 -7.48
C GLU A 41 -1.80 -9.22 -6.71
N GLY A 42 -2.94 -8.70 -6.25
CA GLY A 42 -3.93 -9.43 -5.46
C GLY A 42 -3.56 -9.60 -3.99
N ARG A 43 -2.62 -8.81 -3.47
CA ARG A 43 -2.33 -8.77 -2.03
C ARG A 43 -3.39 -7.96 -1.31
N SER A 44 -3.93 -8.52 -0.23
CA SER A 44 -5.01 -7.90 0.56
C SER A 44 -4.57 -6.60 1.22
N LEU A 45 -5.48 -5.63 1.25
CA LEU A 45 -5.29 -4.34 1.90
C LEU A 45 -6.16 -4.23 3.15
N TYR A 46 -5.59 -3.64 4.19
CA TYR A 46 -6.18 -3.55 5.52
C TYR A 46 -6.26 -2.11 6.01
N LEU A 47 -7.25 -1.82 6.85
CA LEU A 47 -7.33 -0.65 7.70
C LEU A 47 -6.96 -1.00 9.15
N PHE A 48 -6.57 0.02 9.92
CA PHE A 48 -6.25 -0.08 11.34
C PHE A 48 -7.22 0.78 12.15
N GLU A 49 -7.89 0.21 13.14
CA GLU A 49 -8.90 0.97 13.91
C GLU A 49 -8.32 2.05 14.83
N ALA A 50 -7.02 2.02 15.12
CA ALA A 50 -6.38 3.12 15.86
C ALA A 50 -6.08 4.34 14.97
N ASP A 51 -6.27 4.23 13.65
CA ASP A 51 -6.09 5.35 12.74
C ASP A 51 -7.33 6.25 12.69
N GLU A 52 -7.12 7.49 12.26
CA GLU A 52 -8.18 8.45 11.97
C GLU A 52 -8.18 8.73 10.46
N ALA A 53 -9.27 9.29 9.94
CA ALA A 53 -9.34 9.67 8.53
C ALA A 53 -8.16 10.59 8.14
N GLY A 54 -7.38 10.18 7.14
CA GLY A 54 -6.21 10.91 6.65
C GLY A 54 -4.99 10.91 7.58
N LYS A 55 -4.97 10.05 8.62
CA LYS A 55 -3.89 10.05 9.62
C LYS A 55 -3.56 8.65 10.12
N SER A 56 -2.34 8.22 9.80
CA SER A 56 -1.75 6.99 10.33
C SER A 56 -1.14 7.20 11.71
N THR A 57 -1.38 6.27 12.62
CA THR A 57 -0.70 6.08 13.91
C THR A 57 0.31 4.92 13.88
N CYS A 58 0.25 4.07 12.85
CA CYS A 58 1.12 2.92 12.68
C CYS A 58 2.51 3.28 12.15
N TYR A 59 3.52 3.25 13.03
CA TYR A 59 4.92 3.47 12.69
C TYR A 59 5.86 2.50 13.40
N ASP A 60 7.14 2.55 13.03
CA ASP A 60 8.22 1.78 13.66
C ASP A 60 7.92 0.27 13.63
N ALA A 61 7.84 -0.39 14.79
CA ALA A 61 7.50 -1.82 14.86
C ALA A 61 6.13 -2.15 14.25
N CYS A 62 5.17 -1.22 14.30
CA CYS A 62 3.88 -1.39 13.66
C CYS A 62 4.04 -1.46 12.14
N ALA A 63 4.73 -0.47 11.54
CA ALA A 63 4.95 -0.43 10.09
C ALA A 63 5.83 -1.59 9.57
N ASN A 64 6.63 -2.23 10.42
CA ASN A 64 7.35 -3.44 10.06
C ASN A 64 6.42 -4.67 9.95
N ALA A 65 5.41 -4.76 10.82
CA ALA A 65 4.42 -5.84 10.80
C ALA A 65 3.29 -5.59 9.79
N TRP A 66 2.94 -4.31 9.63
CA TRP A 66 1.88 -3.79 8.78
C TRP A 66 2.43 -2.70 7.85
N PRO A 67 3.17 -3.08 6.79
CA PRO A 67 3.77 -2.08 5.90
C PRO A 67 2.70 -1.19 5.25
N PRO A 68 2.89 0.15 5.23
CA PRO A 68 1.96 1.05 4.56
C PRO A 68 1.94 0.77 3.06
N TYR A 69 0.76 0.81 2.44
CA TYR A 69 0.64 0.73 0.99
C TYR A 69 0.95 2.10 0.39
N THR A 70 2.16 2.25 -0.17
CA THR A 70 2.66 3.53 -0.65
C THR A 70 2.50 3.73 -2.16
N THR A 71 2.53 4.99 -2.58
CA THR A 71 2.43 5.40 -3.99
C THR A 71 3.42 6.53 -4.28
N SER A 72 3.87 6.67 -5.53
CA SER A 72 4.68 7.81 -5.98
C SER A 72 3.86 8.94 -6.62
N GLY A 73 2.56 8.72 -6.81
CA GLY A 73 1.65 9.63 -7.48
C GLY A 73 0.19 9.27 -7.19
N GLU A 74 -0.72 9.80 -7.99
CA GLU A 74 -2.15 9.58 -7.79
C GLU A 74 -2.51 8.09 -7.99
N PRO A 75 -3.13 7.44 -6.99
CA PRO A 75 -3.47 6.03 -7.07
C PRO A 75 -4.60 5.78 -8.08
N TRP A 76 -4.57 4.61 -8.71
CA TRP A 76 -5.52 4.22 -9.74
C TRP A 76 -6.59 3.28 -9.19
N ALA A 77 -7.86 3.61 -9.44
CA ALA A 77 -8.96 2.68 -9.24
C ALA A 77 -8.96 1.60 -10.32
N GLY A 78 -8.88 0.34 -9.90
CA GLY A 78 -9.17 -0.82 -10.71
C GLY A 78 -10.67 -1.07 -10.84
N LYS A 79 -11.04 -2.15 -11.55
CA LYS A 79 -12.45 -2.53 -11.71
C LYS A 79 -13.09 -2.78 -10.34
N GLY A 80 -14.25 -2.15 -10.09
CA GLY A 80 -15.03 -2.33 -8.86
C GLY A 80 -14.60 -1.46 -7.68
N VAL A 81 -13.55 -0.67 -7.86
CA VAL A 81 -13.07 0.30 -6.87
C VAL A 81 -13.71 1.66 -7.16
N ASP A 82 -14.21 2.33 -6.13
CA ASP A 82 -14.67 3.71 -6.24
C ASP A 82 -13.46 4.64 -6.31
N ALA A 83 -13.35 5.38 -7.42
CA ALA A 83 -12.26 6.32 -7.62
C ALA A 83 -12.37 7.53 -6.68
N ASP A 84 -13.58 7.93 -6.31
CA ASP A 84 -13.81 9.10 -5.45
C ASP A 84 -13.45 8.81 -3.98
N ALA A 85 -13.41 7.53 -3.61
CA ALA A 85 -12.95 7.09 -2.30
C ALA A 85 -11.42 7.03 -2.19
N LEU A 86 -10.68 6.99 -3.30
CA LEU A 86 -9.23 6.96 -3.28
C LEU A 86 -8.63 8.30 -2.90
N GLY A 87 -7.60 8.24 -2.06
CA GLY A 87 -6.81 9.41 -1.71
C GLY A 87 -5.39 9.04 -1.36
N THR A 88 -4.66 10.03 -0.86
CA THR A 88 -3.35 9.82 -0.28
C THR A 88 -3.20 10.61 1.00
N LEU A 89 -2.30 10.16 1.87
CA LEU A 89 -1.81 10.93 3.00
C LEU A 89 -0.28 10.96 2.96
N GLU A 90 0.29 12.10 3.34
CA GLU A 90 1.72 12.20 3.59
C GLU A 90 2.03 11.68 5.00
N ARG A 91 2.91 10.69 5.09
CA ARG A 91 3.36 10.12 6.36
C ARG A 91 4.48 10.97 6.96
N ARG A 92 4.68 10.86 8.27
CA ARG A 92 5.75 11.58 8.99
C ARG A 92 7.18 11.26 8.48
N ASP A 93 7.34 10.15 7.78
CA ASP A 93 8.61 9.70 7.17
C ASP A 93 8.81 10.24 5.74
N GLY A 94 7.88 11.06 5.23
CA GLY A 94 7.90 11.66 3.90
C GLY A 94 7.37 10.77 2.79
N THR A 95 6.90 9.55 3.09
CA THR A 95 6.28 8.68 2.09
C THR A 95 4.80 9.01 1.91
N MET A 96 4.29 8.84 0.69
CA MET A 96 2.86 8.97 0.39
C MET A 96 2.19 7.60 0.52
N GLN A 97 1.18 7.51 1.37
CA GLN A 97 0.39 6.29 1.59
C GLN A 97 -0.98 6.44 0.93
N VAL A 98 -1.47 5.36 0.33
CA VAL A 98 -2.80 5.28 -0.26
C VAL A 98 -3.85 5.24 0.86
N THR A 99 -4.91 6.01 0.68
CA THR A 99 -6.12 5.93 1.51
C THR A 99 -7.32 5.47 0.69
N TYR A 100 -8.32 4.89 1.37
CA TYR A 100 -9.62 4.60 0.79
C TYR A 100 -10.72 4.96 1.79
N ASP A 101 -11.66 5.82 1.37
CA ASP A 101 -12.67 6.42 2.24
C ASP A 101 -12.04 7.05 3.51
N GLY A 102 -10.89 7.69 3.32
CA GLY A 102 -10.10 8.30 4.39
C GLY A 102 -9.23 7.33 5.20
N TRP A 103 -9.42 6.01 5.10
CA TRP A 103 -8.61 5.03 5.85
C TRP A 103 -7.23 4.81 5.24
N PRO A 104 -6.13 4.92 6.01
CA PRO A 104 -4.81 4.49 5.56
C PRO A 104 -4.78 2.99 5.25
N LEU A 105 -4.27 2.61 4.07
CA LEU A 105 -4.20 1.20 3.66
C LEU A 105 -2.84 0.58 3.96
N TYR A 106 -2.86 -0.67 4.44
CA TYR A 106 -1.66 -1.41 4.80
C TYR A 106 -1.67 -2.82 4.22
N TYR A 107 -0.48 -3.38 4.08
CA TYR A 107 -0.26 -4.82 3.93
C TYR A 107 -0.11 -5.49 5.29
N PHE A 108 -0.17 -6.82 5.30
CA PHE A 108 0.25 -7.61 6.45
C PHE A 108 1.44 -8.51 6.11
N ILE A 109 2.52 -8.45 6.89
CA ILE A 109 3.77 -9.16 6.56
C ILE A 109 3.62 -10.69 6.54
N LYS A 110 2.57 -11.26 7.17
CA LYS A 110 2.31 -12.71 7.15
C LYS A 110 1.45 -13.16 5.97
N ASP A 111 0.96 -12.24 5.15
CA ASP A 111 0.38 -12.58 3.84
C ASP A 111 1.54 -12.79 2.86
N LYS A 112 1.63 -14.00 2.31
CA LYS A 112 2.77 -14.47 1.50
C LYS A 112 2.38 -14.75 0.05
N ALA A 113 1.10 -14.90 -0.23
CA ALA A 113 0.55 -15.10 -1.55
C ALA A 113 -0.65 -14.17 -1.80
N PRO A 114 -0.97 -13.85 -3.07
CA PRO A 114 -2.22 -13.21 -3.43
C PRO A 114 -3.43 -13.94 -2.82
N GLY A 115 -4.39 -13.18 -2.28
CA GLY A 115 -5.56 -13.74 -1.59
C GLY A 115 -5.32 -14.28 -0.18
N ASP A 116 -4.10 -14.21 0.36
CA ASP A 116 -3.90 -14.38 1.80
C ASP A 116 -4.61 -13.23 2.54
N THR A 117 -5.36 -13.57 3.58
CA THR A 117 -6.17 -12.63 4.37
C THR A 117 -5.88 -12.81 5.87
N ARG A 118 -4.63 -13.14 6.23
CA ARG A 118 -4.28 -13.56 7.60
C ARG A 118 -4.27 -12.39 8.58
N GLY A 119 -4.36 -11.16 8.09
CA GLY A 119 -4.44 -9.95 8.90
C GLY A 119 -5.85 -9.64 9.42
N GLN A 120 -6.88 -10.27 8.86
CA GLN A 120 -8.26 -10.02 9.25
C GLN A 120 -8.47 -10.36 10.73
N ASP A 121 -9.09 -9.43 11.47
CA ASP A 121 -9.48 -9.57 12.87
C ASP A 121 -8.30 -9.83 13.82
N ILE A 122 -7.10 -9.38 13.44
CA ILE A 122 -5.96 -9.38 14.35
C ILE A 122 -6.07 -8.16 15.26
N ASN A 123 -6.04 -8.39 16.57
CA ASN A 123 -5.76 -7.34 17.55
C ASN A 123 -4.24 -7.20 17.74
N GLY A 124 -3.69 -6.03 17.43
CA GLY A 124 -2.26 -5.77 17.50
C GLY A 124 -1.94 -4.28 17.50
N PHE A 125 -0.89 -3.90 18.23
CA PHE A 125 -0.48 -2.50 18.38
C PHE A 125 -1.55 -1.59 19.00
N GLY A 126 -2.51 -2.17 19.73
CA GLY A 126 -3.51 -1.44 20.53
C GLY A 126 -4.91 -1.36 19.92
N ALA A 127 -5.13 -1.85 18.70
CA ALA A 127 -6.46 -1.95 18.08
C ALA A 127 -6.53 -3.09 17.06
N GLU A 128 -7.68 -3.24 16.40
CA GLU A 128 -7.94 -4.32 15.44
C GLU A 128 -7.63 -3.90 14.00
N TRP A 129 -7.33 -4.91 13.18
CA TRP A 129 -6.98 -4.79 11.78
C TRP A 129 -8.02 -5.50 10.92
N TYR A 130 -8.49 -4.84 9.88
CA TYR A 130 -9.58 -5.35 9.06
C TYR A 130 -9.30 -5.19 7.57
N LEU A 131 -9.69 -6.19 6.79
CA LEU A 131 -9.87 -6.04 5.35
C LEU A 131 -10.84 -4.89 5.09
N VAL A 132 -10.63 -4.19 3.98
CA VAL A 132 -11.48 -3.08 3.57
C VAL A 132 -12.41 -3.55 2.46
N THR A 133 -13.71 -3.32 2.59
CA THR A 133 -14.69 -3.59 1.53
C THR A 133 -14.54 -2.57 0.39
N PRO A 134 -15.07 -2.86 -0.81
CA PRO A 134 -15.15 -1.86 -1.89
C PRO A 134 -15.95 -0.59 -1.52
N CYS A 135 -16.76 -0.63 -0.46
CA CYS A 135 -17.49 0.52 0.06
C CYS A 135 -16.73 1.28 1.16
N GLY A 136 -15.47 0.94 1.43
CA GLY A 136 -14.63 1.62 2.43
C GLY A 136 -14.87 1.21 3.88
N GLN A 137 -15.76 0.26 4.12
CA GLN A 137 -16.06 -0.26 5.45
C GLN A 137 -15.15 -1.43 5.80
N LYS A 138 -14.89 -1.66 7.11
CA LYS A 138 -14.27 -2.89 7.58
C LYS A 138 -15.12 -4.12 7.23
N VAL A 139 -14.47 -5.18 6.77
CA VAL A 139 -15.13 -6.48 6.61
C VAL A 139 -15.42 -7.06 7.99
N HIS A 140 -16.68 -7.37 8.24
CA HIS A 140 -17.08 -8.28 9.30
C HIS A 140 -17.22 -9.69 8.70
N ALA A 141 -16.76 -10.72 9.41
CA ALA A 141 -17.09 -12.08 9.00
C ALA A 141 -18.61 -12.26 9.15
N GLU A 142 -19.29 -12.67 8.07
CA GLU A 142 -20.68 -13.12 8.12
C GLU A 142 -20.78 -14.57 8.60
#